data_AF-A0A8T6YDE4-F1
#
_entry.id   AF-A0A8T6YDE4-F1
#
_cell.length_a   1.000
_cell.length_b   1.000
_cell.length_c   1.000
_cell.angle_alpha   90.00
_cell.angle_beta   90.00
_cell.angle_gamma   90.00
#
_symmetry.space_group_name_H-M   'P 1'
#
loop_
_entity.id
_entity.type
_entity.pdbx_description
1 polymer ?
#
loop_
_entity_poly.entity_id
_entity_poly.type
_entity_poly.pdbx_seq_one_letter_code
_entity_poly.pdbx_strand_id
1 'polypeptide(L)'
;MSSVESVSSVTTELSHMIGLPEDVLIHKGLISLIEKEIRLAEMDIADLMDRYNVASKEELYKAIKFKKIPSHPAWEDYIIWKNKEKYIADLKVHLGRVQ
;
A
#
# COMPACT_ATOMS: atom_id res chain seq x y z
N MET A 1 -3.29 25.11 25.02
CA MET A 1 -3.98 24.29 23.99
C MET A 1 -3.37 24.67 22.67
N SER A 2 -2.64 23.74 22.03
CA SER A 2 -1.99 23.99 20.75
C SER A 2 -3.07 24.26 19.71
N SER A 3 -3.01 25.44 19.08
CA SER A 3 -3.80 25.74 17.89
C SER A 3 -3.50 24.64 16.88
N VAL A 4 -4.51 23.89 16.44
CA VAL A 4 -4.34 22.93 15.36
C VAL A 4 -4.07 23.78 14.12
N GLU A 5 -2.81 23.84 13.69
CA GLU A 5 -2.45 24.48 12.43
C GLU A 5 -3.22 23.82 11.29
N SER A 6 -3.73 24.65 10.39
CA SER A 6 -4.47 24.14 9.24
C SER A 6 -3.50 23.47 8.25
N VAL A 7 -3.95 22.41 7.57
CA VAL A 7 -3.14 21.79 6.50
C VAL A 7 -2.72 22.82 5.44
N SER A 8 -3.56 23.82 5.19
CA SER A 8 -3.25 24.91 4.26
C SER A 8 -2.07 25.76 4.72
N SER A 9 -2.02 26.18 5.99
CA SER A 9 -0.91 26.99 6.51
C SER A 9 0.41 26.24 6.45
N VAL A 10 0.41 24.96 6.84
CA VAL A 10 1.60 24.10 6.76
C VAL A 10 2.05 23.88 5.30
N THR A 11 1.09 23.75 4.37
CA THR A 11 1.40 23.59 2.94
C THR A 11 2.05 24.85 2.37
N THR A 12 1.54 26.04 2.70
CA THR A 12 2.13 27.32 2.29
C THR A 12 3.54 27.50 2.84
N GLU A 13 3.75 27.21 4.13
CA GLU A 13 5.08 27.28 4.75
C GLU A 13 6.08 26.33 4.07
N LEU A 14 5.67 25.09 3.81
CA LEU A 14 6.51 24.09 3.16
C LEU A 14 6.80 24.44 1.69
N SER A 15 5.81 24.99 0.99
CA SER A 15 5.95 25.55 -0.36
C SER A 15 7.03 26.63 -0.40
N HIS A 16 7.00 27.60 0.53
CA HIS A 16 8.03 28.64 0.65
C HIS A 16 9.40 28.08 1.04
N MET A 17 9.45 27.13 1.97
CA MET A 17 10.70 26.52 2.44
C MET A 17 11.41 25.72 1.34
N ILE A 18 10.66 24.92 0.58
CA ILE A 18 11.19 24.05 -0.47
C ILE A 18 11.34 24.80 -1.80
N GLY A 19 10.64 25.92 -2.00
CA GLY A 19 10.64 26.68 -3.25
C GLY A 19 9.83 26.00 -4.36
N LEU A 20 8.75 25.30 -4.00
CA LEU A 20 7.83 24.65 -4.95
C LEU A 20 6.43 25.27 -4.82
N PRO A 21 5.72 25.51 -5.93
CA PRO A 21 4.30 25.86 -5.87
C PRO A 21 3.49 24.85 -5.06
N GLU A 22 2.46 25.31 -4.33
CA GLU A 22 1.64 24.45 -3.47
C GLU A 22 0.98 23.30 -4.24
N ASP A 23 0.50 23.55 -5.46
CA ASP A 23 -0.10 22.54 -6.33
C ASP A 23 0.91 21.45 -6.74
N VAL A 24 2.15 21.86 -7.04
CA VAL A 24 3.25 20.92 -7.34
C VAL A 24 3.64 20.11 -6.10
N LEU A 25 3.69 20.75 -4.93
CA LEU A 25 3.97 20.08 -3.65
C LEU A 25 2.90 19.03 -3.34
N ILE A 26 1.62 19.40 -3.44
CA ILE A 26 0.48 18.50 -3.22
C ILE A 26 0.49 17.34 -4.23
N HIS A 27 0.73 17.64 -5.51
CA HIS A 27 0.79 16.64 -6.57
C HIS A 27 1.89 15.60 -6.33
N LYS A 28 3.12 16.06 -6.02
CA LYS A 28 4.23 15.16 -5.65
C LYS A 28 3.97 14.38 -4.37
N GLY A 29 3.32 15.01 -3.39
CA GLY A 29 2.89 14.36 -2.15
C GLY A 29 1.91 13.22 -2.40
N LEU A 30 0.92 13.44 -3.28
CA LEU A 30 -0.06 12.43 -3.66
C LEU A 30 0.59 11.25 -4.37
N ILE A 31 1.48 11.49 -5.34
CA ILE A 31 2.25 10.45 -6.02
C ILE A 31 3.06 9.63 -5.00
N SER A 32 3.82 10.33 -4.14
CA SER A 32 4.68 9.70 -3.14
C SER A 32 3.89 8.83 -2.14
N LEU A 33 2.69 9.28 -1.76
CA LEU A 33 1.79 8.52 -0.90
C LEU A 33 1.29 7.25 -1.58
N ILE A 34 0.79 7.35 -2.82
CA ILE A 34 0.28 6.19 -3.57
C ILE A 34 1.39 5.14 -3.76
N GLU A 35 2.59 5.58 -4.15
CA GLU A 35 3.74 4.68 -4.30
C GLU A 35 4.15 4.02 -2.99
N LYS A 36 4.12 4.76 -1.87
CA LYS A 36 4.38 4.21 -0.54
C LYS A 36 3.37 3.12 -0.19
N GLU A 37 2.08 3.37 -0.40
CA GLU A 37 1.02 2.41 -0.10
C GLU A 37 1.14 1.13 -0.94
N ILE A 38 1.53 1.25 -2.23
CA ILE A 38 1.85 0.09 -3.07
C ILE A 38 3.01 -0.72 -2.45
N ARG A 39 4.12 -0.07 -2.11
CA ARG A 39 5.29 -0.74 -1.52
C ARG A 39 4.96 -1.45 -0.20
N LEU A 40 4.16 -0.83 0.65
CA LEU A 40 3.72 -1.44 1.92
C LEU A 40 2.87 -2.70 1.67
N ALA A 41 1.94 -2.64 0.73
CA ALA A 41 1.13 -3.80 0.39
C ALA A 41 1.94 -4.91 -0.29
N GLU A 42 2.94 -4.57 -1.10
CA GLU A 42 3.88 -5.54 -1.70
C GLU A 42 4.75 -6.22 -0.62
N MET A 43 5.18 -5.48 0.41
CA MET A 43 5.90 -6.03 1.55
C MET A 43 5.02 -6.97 2.38
N ASP A 44 3.75 -6.62 2.63
CA ASP A 44 2.80 -7.53 3.29
C ASP A 44 2.64 -8.85 2.51
N ILE A 45 2.63 -8.78 1.17
CA ILE A 45 2.57 -9.97 0.31
C ILE A 45 3.87 -10.78 0.42
N ALA A 46 5.03 -10.13 0.42
CA ALA A 46 6.32 -10.80 0.59
C ALA A 46 6.41 -11.54 1.93
N ASP A 47 5.95 -10.93 3.03
CA ASP A 47 5.89 -11.58 4.33
C ASP A 47 5.00 -12.84 4.32
N LEU A 48 3.89 -12.81 3.56
CA LEU A 48 3.02 -13.98 3.37
C LEU A 48 3.68 -15.06 2.50
N MET A 49 4.40 -14.67 1.44
CA MET A 49 5.19 -15.58 0.60
C MET A 49 6.20 -16.34 1.45
N ASP A 50 6.95 -15.62 2.28
CA ASP A 50 7.98 -16.18 3.15
C ASP A 50 7.38 -17.08 4.25
N ARG A 51 6.32 -16.61 4.91
CA ARG A 51 5.62 -17.36 5.98
C ARG A 51 5.17 -18.75 5.53
N TYR A 52 4.67 -18.87 4.30
CA TYR A 52 4.13 -20.11 3.77
C TYR A 52 5.08 -20.84 2.81
N ASN A 53 6.23 -20.24 2.49
CA ASN A 53 7.18 -20.72 1.50
C ASN A 53 6.50 -21.03 0.15
N VAL A 54 5.77 -20.05 -0.38
CA VAL A 54 5.01 -20.12 -1.63
C VAL A 54 5.29 -18.91 -2.51
N ALA A 55 5.27 -19.08 -3.83
CA ALA A 55 5.52 -18.02 -4.79
C ALA A 55 4.25 -17.25 -5.19
N SER A 56 3.06 -17.75 -4.83
CA SER A 56 1.78 -17.13 -5.21
C SER A 56 0.63 -17.49 -4.26
N LYS A 57 -0.43 -16.68 -4.26
CA LYS A 57 -1.67 -16.99 -3.54
C LYS A 57 -2.33 -18.27 -4.05
N GLU A 58 -2.19 -18.61 -5.34
CA GLU A 58 -2.69 -19.86 -5.91
C GLU A 58 -1.97 -21.09 -5.32
N GLU A 59 -0.66 -20.98 -5.08
CA GLU A 59 0.10 -22.01 -4.38
C GLU A 59 -0.33 -22.13 -2.91
N LEU A 60 -0.51 -21.00 -2.22
CA LEU A 60 -1.05 -20.97 -0.86
C LEU A 60 -2.42 -21.69 -0.81
N TYR A 61 -3.34 -21.31 -1.71
CA TYR A 61 -4.66 -21.94 -1.81
C TYR A 61 -4.55 -23.46 -1.98
N LYS A 62 -3.69 -23.94 -2.89
CA LYS A 62 -3.47 -25.38 -3.11
C LYS A 62 -2.90 -26.04 -1.85
N ALA A 63 -1.92 -25.44 -1.19
CA ALA A 63 -1.32 -25.97 0.02
C ALA A 63 -2.36 -26.15 1.14
N ILE A 64 -3.24 -25.16 1.33
CA ILE A 64 -4.34 -25.24 2.30
C ILE A 64 -5.34 -26.32 1.91
N LYS A 65 -5.81 -26.30 0.65
CA LYS A 65 -6.84 -27.22 0.13
C LYS A 65 -6.43 -28.68 0.25
N PHE A 66 -5.16 -28.99 -0.02
CA PHE A 66 -4.61 -30.34 0.07
C PHE A 66 -4.06 -30.67 1.47
N LYS A 67 -4.37 -29.84 2.49
CA LYS A 67 -3.94 -30.03 3.88
C LYS A 67 -2.43 -30.19 4.06
N LYS A 68 -1.64 -29.59 3.17
CA LYS A 68 -0.16 -29.53 3.29
C LYS A 68 0.28 -28.57 4.39
N ILE A 69 -0.56 -27.58 4.70
CA ILE A 69 -0.38 -26.65 5.81
C ILE A 69 -1.67 -26.56 6.65
N PRO A 70 -1.59 -26.13 7.92
CA PRO A 70 -2.76 -25.88 8.74
C PRO A 70 -3.70 -24.84 8.10
N SER A 71 -5.00 -25.12 8.12
CA SER A 71 -5.99 -24.24 7.47
C SER A 71 -6.18 -22.89 8.17
N HIS A 72 -5.95 -22.83 9.47
CA HIS A 72 -5.96 -21.59 10.24
C HIS A 72 -4.54 -21.31 10.74
N PRO A 73 -4.01 -20.08 10.58
CA PRO A 73 -4.66 -18.87 10.02
C PRO A 73 -4.61 -18.76 8.48
N ALA A 74 -4.14 -19.80 7.77
CA ALA A 74 -3.81 -19.70 6.35
C ALA A 74 -4.95 -19.26 5.42
N TRP A 75 -6.21 -19.60 5.72
CA TRP A 75 -7.35 -19.09 4.95
C TRP A 75 -7.54 -17.57 5.07
N GLU A 76 -7.31 -17.01 6.27
CA GLU A 76 -7.42 -15.57 6.51
C GLU A 76 -6.30 -14.84 5.78
N ASP A 77 -5.08 -15.37 5.88
CA ASP A 77 -3.92 -14.84 5.17
C ASP A 77 -4.09 -14.88 3.64
N TYR A 78 -4.70 -15.94 3.10
CA TYR A 78 -5.06 -16.01 1.68
C TYR A 78 -6.05 -14.91 1.27
N ILE A 79 -7.02 -14.58 2.13
CA ILE A 79 -7.96 -13.48 1.90
C ILE A 79 -7.24 -12.13 1.97
N ILE A 80 -6.35 -11.94 2.96
CA ILE A 80 -5.54 -10.73 3.10
C ILE A 80 -4.71 -10.51 1.84
N TRP A 81 -4.01 -11.54 1.34
CA TRP A 81 -3.22 -11.45 0.11
C TRP A 81 -4.07 -10.96 -1.07
N LYS A 82 -5.23 -11.58 -1.32
CA LYS A 82 -6.14 -11.16 -2.40
C LYS A 82 -6.57 -9.70 -2.27
N ASN A 83 -6.83 -9.25 -1.04
CA ASN A 83 -7.24 -7.87 -0.80
C ASN A 83 -6.07 -6.91 -1.06
N LYS A 84 -4.83 -7.27 -0.71
CA LYS A 84 -3.63 -6.47 -0.98
C LYS A 84 -3.36 -6.34 -2.47
N GLU A 85 -3.50 -7.41 -3.24
CA GLU A 85 -3.36 -7.33 -4.70
C GLU A 85 -4.42 -6.44 -5.35
N LYS A 86 -5.68 -6.54 -4.90
CA LYS A 86 -6.74 -5.63 -5.37
C LYS A 86 -6.41 -4.17 -5.02
N TYR A 87 -5.99 -3.93 -3.78
CA TYR A 87 -5.58 -2.60 -3.33
C TYR A 87 -4.45 -2.03 -4.18
N ILE A 88 -3.41 -2.82 -4.47
CA ILE A 88 -2.31 -2.44 -5.36
C ILE A 88 -2.82 -2.12 -6.77
N ALA A 89 -3.70 -2.95 -7.33
CA ALA A 89 -4.27 -2.73 -8.66
C ALA A 89 -5.06 -1.41 -8.72
N ASP A 90 -5.90 -1.15 -7.71
CA ASP A 90 -6.67 0.09 -7.61
C ASP A 90 -5.74 1.31 -7.48
N LEU A 91 -4.69 1.24 -6.65
CA LEU A 91 -3.70 2.30 -6.51
C LEU A 91 -2.92 2.55 -7.81
N LYS A 92 -2.52 1.51 -8.54
CA LYS A 92 -1.82 1.64 -9.83
C LYS A 92 -2.68 2.35 -10.88
N VAL A 93 -4.00 2.10 -10.90
CA VAL A 93 -4.93 2.84 -11.76
C VAL A 93 -4.96 4.33 -11.41
N HIS A 94 -4.97 4.69 -10.12
CA HIS A 94 -4.97 6.08 -9.70
C HIS A 94 -3.62 6.76 -9.93
N LEU A 95 -2.51 6.06 -9.68
CA LEU A 95 -1.16 6.54 -9.95
C LEU A 95 -1.02 6.96 -11.42
N GLY A 96 -1.49 6.11 -12.36
CA GLY A 96 -1.46 6.42 -13.79
C GLY A 96 -2.37 7.59 -14.23
N ARG A 97 -3.28 8.08 -13.37
CA ARG A 97 -4.08 9.29 -13.63
C ARG A 97 -3.43 10.57 -13.13
N VAL A 98 -2.49 10.45 -12.20
CA VAL A 98 -1.79 11.58 -11.59
C VAL A 98 -0.34 11.70 -12.08
N GLN A 99 0.21 10.68 -12.73
CA GLN A 99 1.51 10.73 -13.39
C GLN A 99 1.49 11.47 -14.73
#